data_AF-A0A7K5CB91-F1
#
_entry.id   AF-A0A7K5CB91-F1
#
_cell.length_a   1.000
_cell.length_b   1.000
_cell.length_c   1.000
_cell.angle_alpha   90.00
_cell.angle_beta   90.00
_cell.angle_gamma   90.00
#
_symmetry.space_group_name_H-M   'P 1'
#
loop_
_entity.id
_entity.type
_entity.pdbx_description
1 polymer ?
#
loop_
_entity_poly.entity_id
_entity_poly.type
_entity_poly.pdbx_seq_one_letter_code
_entity_poly.pdbx_strand_id
1 'polypeptide(L)'
;QKPERDTWGSALEAVEAALQLEKAVNQALLELHALAAEKGDPHLCDFLESHYLDEQVKAIKALGDHATNLRRLTGGATGPGEASAGLGEYLFDRLSLEER
;
A
#
# COMPACT_ATOMS: atom_id res chain seq x y z
N GLN A 1 20.81 4.21 5.31
CA GLN A 1 20.26 3.47 6.46
C GLN A 1 19.71 2.15 5.96
N LYS A 2 19.70 1.11 6.81
CA LYS A 2 19.12 -0.20 6.48
C LYS A 2 17.61 -0.17 6.74
N PRO A 3 16.76 -0.80 5.92
CA PRO A 3 15.33 -0.93 6.21
C PRO A 3 15.08 -1.66 7.53
N GLU A 4 13.92 -1.43 8.14
CA GLU A 4 13.51 -2.14 9.37
C GLU A 4 13.30 -3.64 9.15
N ARG A 5 12.97 -4.05 7.92
CA ARG A 5 12.68 -5.44 7.55
C ARG A 5 13.32 -5.78 6.20
N ASP A 6 14.08 -6.88 6.16
CA ASP A 6 14.77 -7.37 4.95
C ASP A 6 14.04 -8.53 4.26
N THR A 7 13.08 -9.17 4.93
CA THR A 7 12.33 -10.33 4.41
C THR A 7 10.85 -10.16 4.71
N TRP A 8 10.00 -10.38 3.71
CA TRP A 8 8.57 -10.06 3.82
C TRP A 8 7.61 -11.25 3.97
N GLY A 9 8.11 -12.49 4.02
CA GLY A 9 7.26 -13.67 4.20
C GLY A 9 6.44 -13.96 2.95
N SER A 10 5.14 -13.67 3.00
CA SER A 10 4.17 -13.86 1.91
C SER A 10 3.93 -12.58 1.11
N ALA A 11 3.34 -12.70 -0.09
CA ALA A 11 2.93 -11.53 -0.87
C ALA A 11 1.90 -10.69 -0.11
N LEU A 12 1.02 -11.34 0.65
CA LEU A 12 0.04 -10.66 1.48
C LEU A 12 0.71 -9.81 2.58
N GLU A 13 1.67 -10.39 3.31
CA GLU A 13 2.41 -9.66 4.34
C GLU A 13 3.19 -8.47 3.75
N ALA A 14 3.76 -8.63 2.56
CA ALA A 14 4.45 -7.54 1.87
C ALA A 14 3.49 -6.39 1.50
N VAL A 15 2.34 -6.70 0.90
CA VAL A 15 1.35 -5.68 0.51
C VAL A 15 0.70 -5.03 1.73
N GLU A 16 0.42 -5.78 2.79
CA GLU A 16 -0.11 -5.22 4.04
C GLU A 16 0.89 -4.26 4.69
N ALA A 17 2.17 -4.59 4.68
CA ALA A 17 3.19 -3.69 5.20
C ALA A 17 3.36 -2.43 4.33
N ALA A 18 3.37 -2.58 3.00
CA ALA A 18 3.38 -1.44 2.10
C ALA A 18 2.16 -0.53 2.33
N LEU A 19 0.97 -1.11 2.51
CA LEU A 19 -0.25 -0.34 2.81
C LEU A 19 -0.14 0.44 4.12
N GLN A 20 0.47 -0.13 5.18
CA GLN A 20 0.69 0.60 6.42
C GLN A 20 1.71 1.73 6.24
N LEU A 21 2.78 1.49 5.48
CA LEU A 21 3.77 2.51 5.15
C LEU A 21 3.14 3.68 4.39
N GLU A 22 2.36 3.40 3.35
CA GLU A 22 1.68 4.44 2.56
C GLU A 22 0.68 5.26 3.39
N LYS A 23 -0.02 4.62 4.32
CA LYS A 23 -0.90 5.33 5.26
C LYS A 23 -0.11 6.24 6.20
N ALA A 24 1.04 5.79 6.69
CA ALA A 24 1.91 6.60 7.55
C ALA A 24 2.50 7.80 6.78
N VAL A 25 2.93 7.60 5.54
CA VAL A 25 3.41 8.68 4.66
C VAL A 25 2.28 9.68 4.37
N ASN A 26 1.08 9.20 4.03
CA ASN A 26 -0.07 10.07 3.80
C ASN A 26 -0.43 10.88 5.06
N GLN A 27 -0.36 10.28 6.24
CA GLN A 27 -0.60 10.98 7.50
C GLN A 27 0.45 12.09 7.73
N ALA A 28 1.73 11.80 7.48
CA ALA A 28 2.80 12.81 7.57
C ALA A 28 2.61 13.96 6.56
N LEU A 29 2.13 13.67 5.35
CA LEU A 29 1.83 14.68 4.33
C LEU A 29 0.64 15.56 4.74
N LEU A 30 -0.41 14.99 5.34
CA LEU A 30 -1.54 15.76 5.88
C LEU A 30 -1.12 16.66 7.04
N GLU A 31 -0.24 16.17 7.92
CA GLU A 31 0.32 16.98 9.01
C GLU A 31 1.18 18.12 8.49
N LEU A 32 2.00 17.87 7.47
CA LEU A 32 2.80 18.90 6.80
C LEU A 32 1.91 19.95 6.10
N HIS A 33 0.84 19.51 5.43
CA HIS A 33 -0.15 20.39 4.81
C HIS A 33 -0.85 21.27 5.84
N ALA A 34 -1.30 20.69 6.96
CA ALA A 34 -1.91 21.44 8.05
C ALA A 34 -0.94 22.49 8.64
N LEU A 35 0.34 22.12 8.81
CA LEU A 35 1.38 23.04 9.27
C LEU A 35 1.61 24.17 8.25
N ALA A 36 1.69 23.87 6.96
CA ALA A 36 1.83 24.87 5.90
C ALA A 36 0.67 25.86 5.90
N ALA A 37 -0.56 25.38 6.05
CA ALA A 37 -1.75 26.19 6.18
C ALA A 37 -1.70 27.10 7.42
N GLU A 38 -1.27 26.57 8.58
CA GLU A 38 -1.09 27.35 9.82
C GLU A 38 -0.02 28.45 9.66
N LYS A 39 1.05 28.17 8.91
CA LYS A 39 2.11 29.16 8.63
C LYS A 39 1.77 30.11 7.48
N GLY A 40 0.62 29.93 6.82
CA GLY A 40 0.17 30.78 5.73
C GLY A 40 1.01 30.62 4.47
N ASP A 41 1.48 29.41 4.17
CA ASP A 41 2.21 29.08 2.93
C ASP A 41 1.28 28.38 1.92
N PRO A 42 0.55 29.16 1.08
CA PRO A 42 -0.36 28.58 0.10
C PRO A 42 0.35 27.83 -1.02
N HIS A 43 1.62 28.14 -1.31
CA HIS A 43 2.36 27.46 -2.37
C HIS A 43 2.72 26.03 -1.93
N LEU A 44 3.14 25.84 -0.68
CA LEU A 44 3.38 24.50 -0.15
C LEU A 44 2.10 23.67 -0.05
N CYS A 45 0.96 24.27 0.33
CA CYS A 45 -0.32 23.56 0.30
C CYS A 45 -0.67 23.06 -1.11
N ASP A 46 -0.61 23.94 -2.11
CA ASP A 46 -0.90 23.59 -3.51
C ASP A 46 0.04 22.50 -4.04
N PHE A 47 1.33 22.58 -3.70
CA PHE A 47 2.32 21.57 -4.06
C PHE A 47 1.99 20.19 -3.49
N LEU A 48 1.62 20.12 -2.20
CA LEU A 48 1.27 18.86 -1.55
C LEU A 48 -0.03 18.26 -2.12
N GLU A 49 -1.04 19.10 -2.37
CA GLU A 49 -2.31 18.69 -2.97
C GLU A 49 -2.13 18.16 -4.40
N SER A 50 -1.41 18.91 -5.24
CA SER A 50 -1.28 18.63 -6.67
C SER A 50 -0.39 17.44 -6.99
N HIS A 51 0.63 17.18 -6.15
CA HIS A 51 1.66 16.20 -6.47
C HIS A 51 1.68 14.98 -5.55
N TYR A 52 1.11 15.04 -4.35
CA TYR A 52 1.29 13.96 -3.37
C TYR A 52 -0.03 13.41 -2.86
N LEU A 53 -0.95 14.25 -2.38
CA LEU A 53 -2.13 13.76 -1.65
C LEU A 53 -3.05 12.90 -2.52
N ASP A 54 -3.28 13.28 -3.78
CA ASP A 54 -4.09 12.45 -4.71
C ASP A 54 -3.39 11.13 -5.07
N GLU A 55 -2.07 11.16 -5.27
CA GLU A 55 -1.26 9.97 -5.55
C GLU A 55 -1.28 8.99 -4.36
N GLN A 56 -1.14 9.50 -3.13
CA GLN A 56 -1.22 8.68 -1.92
C GLN A 56 -2.58 7.99 -1.80
N VAL A 57 -3.69 8.70 -2.05
CA VAL A 57 -5.03 8.11 -1.98
C VAL A 57 -5.18 6.98 -3.01
N LYS A 58 -4.69 7.18 -4.24
CA LYS A 58 -4.68 6.15 -5.29
C LYS A 58 -3.82 4.94 -4.91
N ALA A 59 -2.62 5.17 -4.38
CA ALA A 59 -1.72 4.11 -3.94
C ALA A 59 -2.31 3.28 -2.79
N ILE A 60 -2.84 3.95 -1.77
CA ILE A 60 -3.52 3.30 -0.63
C ILE A 60 -4.71 2.45 -1.11
N LYS A 61 -5.49 2.97 -2.07
CA LYS A 61 -6.62 2.21 -2.64
C LYS A 61 -6.14 0.98 -3.40
N ALA A 62 -5.15 1.11 -4.27
CA ALA A 62 -4.60 0.00 -5.05
C ALA A 62 -4.04 -1.10 -4.13
N LEU A 63 -3.24 -0.72 -3.12
CA LEU A 63 -2.70 -1.67 -2.14
C LEU A 63 -3.81 -2.33 -1.29
N GLY A 64 -4.86 -1.59 -0.93
CA GLY A 64 -6.03 -2.14 -0.24
C GLY A 64 -6.78 -3.19 -1.08
N ASP A 65 -6.94 -2.93 -2.37
CA ASP A 65 -7.55 -3.88 -3.31
C ASP A 65 -6.67 -5.12 -3.49
N HIS A 66 -5.36 -4.94 -3.63
CA HIS A 66 -4.38 -6.02 -3.71
C HIS A 66 -4.40 -6.91 -2.48
N ALA A 67 -4.37 -6.34 -1.27
CA ALA A 67 -4.45 -7.10 -0.02
C ALA A 67 -5.76 -7.91 0.06
N THR A 68 -6.88 -7.32 -0.36
CA THR A 68 -8.18 -7.99 -0.38
C THR A 68 -8.22 -9.14 -1.38
N ASN A 69 -7.67 -8.95 -2.58
CA ASN A 69 -7.58 -9.98 -3.61
C ASN A 69 -6.65 -11.13 -3.17
N LEU A 70 -5.48 -10.82 -2.59
CA LEU A 70 -4.55 -11.81 -2.07
C LEU A 70 -5.19 -12.67 -0.98
N ARG A 71 -5.83 -12.07 0.03
CA ARG A 71 -6.55 -12.81 1.08
C ARG A 71 -7.61 -13.76 0.52
N ARG A 72 -8.29 -13.36 -0.54
CA ARG A 72 -9.31 -14.19 -1.21
C ARG A 72 -8.69 -15.35 -1.98
N LEU A 73 -7.58 -15.11 -2.70
CA LEU A 73 -6.92 -16.11 -3.54
C LEU A 73 -6.13 -17.14 -2.72
N THR A 74 -5.60 -16.76 -1.55
CA THR A 74 -4.83 -17.65 -0.67
C THR A 74 -5.69 -18.43 0.33
N GLY A 75 -7.02 -18.34 0.25
CA GLY A 75 -7.97 -19.19 0.99
C GLY A 75 -8.40 -18.69 2.38
N GLY A 76 -7.91 -17.53 2.83
CA GLY A 76 -8.20 -17.02 4.18
C GLY A 76 -7.73 -17.96 5.31
N ALA A 77 -8.01 -17.60 6.57
CA ALA A 77 -7.53 -18.32 7.76
C ALA A 77 -8.14 -19.73 7.97
N THR A 78 -8.95 -20.23 7.04
CA THR A 78 -9.72 -21.48 7.19
C THR A 78 -9.61 -22.41 5.96
N GLY A 79 -8.38 -22.75 5.56
CA GLY A 79 -7.99 -23.89 4.68
C GLY A 79 -8.07 -23.65 3.15
N PRO A 80 -7.38 -24.43 2.27
CA PRO A 80 -6.50 -25.59 2.47
C PRO A 80 -4.99 -25.23 2.49
N GLY A 81 -4.12 -26.17 2.87
CA GLY A 81 -2.69 -25.96 3.18
C GLY A 81 -1.81 -25.28 2.11
N GLU A 82 -0.52 -25.06 2.42
CA GLU A 82 0.48 -24.25 1.69
C GLU A 82 0.40 -24.28 0.14
N ALA A 83 0.05 -25.43 -0.45
CA ALA A 83 -0.14 -25.56 -1.90
C ALA A 83 -1.22 -24.62 -2.49
N SER A 84 -2.28 -24.31 -1.75
CA SER A 84 -3.34 -23.37 -2.20
C SER A 84 -2.90 -21.92 -2.11
N ALA A 85 -2.06 -21.58 -1.12
CA ALA A 85 -1.50 -20.24 -0.97
C ALA A 85 -0.52 -19.92 -2.11
N GLY A 86 0.36 -20.87 -2.45
CA GLY A 86 1.32 -20.71 -3.57
C GLY A 86 0.64 -20.50 -4.93
N LEU A 87 -0.44 -21.25 -5.22
CA LEU A 87 -1.23 -21.02 -6.44
C LEU A 87 -1.94 -19.66 -6.42
N GLY A 88 -2.46 -19.24 -5.25
CA GLY A 88 -3.11 -17.95 -5.08
C GLY A 88 -2.17 -16.78 -5.34
N GLU A 89 -0.95 -16.83 -4.81
CA GLU A 89 0.09 -15.82 -5.06
C GLU A 89 0.52 -15.81 -6.53
N TYR A 90 0.74 -16.98 -7.13
CA TYR A 90 1.06 -17.09 -8.55
C TYR A 90 -0.02 -16.47 -9.44
N LEU A 91 -1.30 -16.77 -9.20
CA LEU A 91 -2.41 -16.19 -9.97
C LEU A 91 -2.53 -14.68 -9.76
N PHE A 92 -2.27 -14.20 -8.54
CA PHE A 92 -2.25 -12.77 -8.25
C PHE A 92 -1.17 -12.04 -9.05
N ASP A 93 0.06 -12.56 -9.04
CA ASP A 93 1.19 -12.02 -9.80
C ASP A 93 0.87 -11.93 -11.30
N ARG A 94 0.45 -13.05 -11.89
CA ARG A 94 0.18 -13.16 -13.34
C ARG A 94 -1.01 -12.35 -13.84
N LEU A 95 -2.04 -12.15 -13.02
CA LEU A 95 -3.32 -11.57 -13.47
C LEU A 95 -3.56 -10.17 -12.93
N SER A 96 -2.86 -9.76 -11.87
CA SER A 96 -3.07 -8.46 -11.20
C SER A 96 -1.84 -7.56 -11.20
N LEU A 97 -0.62 -8.10 -11.29
CA LEU A 97 0.62 -7.31 -11.26
C LEU A 97 1.34 -7.24 -12.61
N GLU A 98 1.26 -8.27 -13.46
CA GLU A 98 1.77 -8.19 -14.83
C GLU A 98 1.02 -7.08 -15.60
N GLU A 99 1.71 -5.98 -15.89
CA GLU A 99 1.23 -4.94 -16.81
C GLU A 99 0.92 -5.55 -18.18
N ARG A 100 -0.22 -5.16 -18.76
CA ARG A 100 -0.48 -5.31 -20.20
C ARG A 100 0.01 -4.09 -20.95
#